data_AF-A0A059KTQ6-F1
#
_entry.id   AF-A0A059KTQ6-F1
#
_cell.length_a   1.000
_cell.length_b   1.000
_cell.length_c   1.000
_cell.angle_alpha   90.00
_cell.angle_beta   90.00
_cell.angle_gamma   90.00
#
_symmetry.space_group_name_H-M   'P 1'
#
loop_
_entity.id
_entity.type
_entity.pdbx_description
1 polymer ?
#
loop_
_entity_poly.entity_id
_entity_poly.type
_entity_poly.pdbx_seq_one_letter_code
_entity_poly.pdbx_strand_id
1 'polypeptide(L)'
;MIDLYYWPTGNGLKIGILLEELELEYRLLPVNIRAGEQKQVAFQRISANGRIPAIVDHAPQGLSEPLNLFESGAILNYLADKAGRFLPATGHSACVCEGP
;
A
#
# COMPACT_ATOMS: atom_id res chain seq x y z
N MET A 1 -6.94 -11.10 -2.13
CA MET A 1 -5.99 -11.16 -1.00
C MET A 1 -4.81 -10.24 -1.31
N ILE A 2 -4.44 -9.37 -0.38
CA ILE A 2 -3.31 -8.43 -0.52
C ILE A 2 -2.13 -8.91 0.32
N ASP A 3 -0.92 -8.91 -0.21
CA ASP A 3 0.30 -9.02 0.59
C ASP A 3 0.80 -7.63 0.94
N LEU A 4 0.97 -7.33 2.23
CA LEU A 4 1.55 -6.08 2.72
C LEU A 4 2.96 -6.33 3.24
N TYR A 5 3.96 -5.81 2.53
CA TYR A 5 5.35 -5.80 3.00
C TYR A 5 5.56 -4.62 3.95
N TYR A 6 5.78 -4.93 5.23
CA TYR A 6 5.58 -4.00 6.33
C TYR A 6 6.80 -3.87 7.26
N TRP A 7 6.96 -2.67 7.82
CA TRP A 7 7.72 -2.42 9.03
C TRP A 7 7.04 -1.31 9.85
N PRO A 8 7.03 -1.37 11.20
CA PRO A 8 6.32 -0.41 12.06
C PRO A 8 6.95 0.99 12.03
N THR A 9 6.62 1.72 10.97
CA THR A 9 7.02 3.09 10.69
C THR A 9 5.77 3.91 10.37
N GLY A 10 5.86 5.24 10.39
CA GLY A 10 4.74 6.10 9.99
C GLY A 10 4.18 5.77 8.60
N ASN A 11 5.03 5.46 7.62
CA ASN A 11 4.56 5.08 6.28
C ASN A 11 3.94 3.68 6.24
N GLY A 12 4.50 2.72 6.97
CA GLY A 12 3.91 1.38 7.08
C GLY A 12 2.54 1.40 7.74
N LEU A 13 2.40 2.17 8.84
CA LEU A 13 1.15 2.29 9.59
C LEU A 13 0.00 2.83 8.75
N LYS A 14 0.24 3.81 7.86
CA LYS A 14 -0.78 4.34 6.94
C LYS A 14 -1.51 3.23 6.19
N ILE A 15 -0.76 2.25 5.67
CA ILE A 15 -1.32 1.18 4.83
C ILE A 15 -2.00 0.12 5.69
N GLY A 16 -1.40 -0.25 6.83
CA GLY A 16 -2.03 -1.16 7.77
C GLY A 16 -3.37 -0.63 8.27
N ILE A 17 -3.42 0.64 8.71
CA ILE A 17 -4.66 1.29 9.16
C ILE A 17 -5.70 1.29 8.04
N LEU A 18 -5.34 1.72 6.83
CA LEU A 18 -6.33 1.77 5.73
C LEU A 18 -6.88 0.37 5.39
N LEU A 19 -6.06 -0.67 5.40
CA LEU A 19 -6.51 -2.04 5.14
C LEU A 19 -7.53 -2.53 6.19
N GLU A 20 -7.29 -2.23 7.47
CA GLU A 20 -8.24 -2.52 8.55
C GLU A 20 -9.54 -1.71 8.39
N GLU A 21 -9.45 -0.40 8.15
CA GLU A 21 -10.61 0.47 7.94
C GLU A 21 -11.46 0.06 6.72
N LEU A 22 -10.82 -0.48 5.69
CA LEU A 22 -11.47 -1.00 4.49
C LEU A 22 -11.99 -2.43 4.64
N GLU A 23 -11.67 -3.11 5.75
CA GLU A 23 -11.98 -4.53 5.99
C GLU A 23 -11.48 -5.43 4.85
N LEU A 24 -10.33 -5.09 4.25
CA LEU A 24 -9.75 -5.87 3.16
C LEU A 24 -8.88 -6.99 3.72
N GLU A 25 -9.07 -8.22 3.23
CA GLU A 25 -8.23 -9.34 3.59
C GLU A 25 -6.79 -9.15 3.09
N TYR A 26 -5.83 -9.17 4.03
CA TYR A 26 -4.41 -9.05 3.74
C TYR A 26 -3.54 -9.98 4.58
N ARG A 27 -2.37 -10.29 4.05
CA ARG A 27 -1.28 -10.97 4.74
C ARG A 27 -0.16 -9.98 5.02
N LEU A 28 0.22 -9.84 6.28
CA LEU A 28 1.35 -9.01 6.68
C LEU A 28 2.66 -9.77 6.55
N LEU A 29 3.58 -9.24 5.74
CA LEU A 29 4.91 -9.77 5.48
C LEU A 29 5.96 -8.81 6.06
N PRO A 30 6.61 -9.14 7.19
CA PRO A 30 7.59 -8.24 7.79
C PRO A 30 8.85 -8.11 6.92
N VAL A 31 9.35 -6.89 6.77
CA VAL A 31 10.63 -6.56 6.13
C VAL A 31 11.48 -5.76 7.10
N ASN A 32 12.50 -6.40 7.67
CA ASN A 32 13.37 -5.81 8.67
C ASN A 32 14.32 -4.77 8.06
N ILE A 33 13.88 -3.51 8.12
CA ILE A 33 14.67 -2.40 7.58
C ILE A 33 15.95 -2.12 8.35
N ARG A 34 16.04 -2.57 9.61
CA ARG A 34 17.26 -2.45 10.44
C ARG A 34 18.30 -3.48 10.03
N ALA A 35 17.86 -4.65 9.57
CA ALA A 35 18.73 -5.69 9.00
C ALA A 35 19.06 -5.45 7.51
N GLY A 36 18.44 -4.45 6.87
CA GLY A 36 18.69 -4.13 5.46
C GLY A 36 17.93 -5.01 4.47
N GLU A 37 16.91 -5.75 4.89
CA GLU A 37 16.14 -6.68 4.04
C GLU A 37 15.48 -5.98 2.85
N GLN A 38 15.12 -4.70 2.98
CA GLN A 38 14.58 -3.87 1.91
C GLN A 38 15.56 -3.61 0.74
N LYS A 39 16.85 -3.92 0.93
CA LYS A 39 17.88 -3.82 -0.12
C LYS A 39 18.12 -5.14 -0.84
N GLN A 40 17.51 -6.23 -0.38
CA GLN A 40 17.67 -7.53 -1.02
C GLN A 40 16.97 -7.55 -2.38
N VAL A 41 17.57 -8.25 -3.34
CA VAL A 41 17.04 -8.38 -4.71
C VAL A 41 15.61 -8.91 -4.72
N ALA A 42 15.27 -9.80 -3.80
CA ALA A 42 13.92 -10.35 -3.68
C ALA A 42 12.88 -9.25 -3.40
N PHE A 43 13.16 -8.33 -2.47
CA PHE A 43 12.24 -7.22 -2.17
C PHE A 43 12.27 -6.13 -3.26
N GLN A 44 13.43 -5.87 -3.87
CA GLN A 44 13.54 -4.86 -4.92
C GLN A 44 12.75 -5.19 -6.20
N ARG A 45 12.43 -6.47 -6.43
CA ARG A 45 11.50 -6.88 -7.50
C ARG A 45 10.06 -6.42 -7.26
N ILE A 46 9.73 -6.10 -6.01
CA ILE A 46 8.42 -5.61 -5.58
C ILE A 46 8.43 -4.09 -5.46
N SER A 47 9.49 -3.56 -4.83
CA SER A 47 9.68 -2.13 -4.60
C SER A 47 11.01 -1.68 -5.21
N ALA A 48 10.95 -1.08 -6.41
CA ALA A 48 12.15 -0.71 -7.17
C ALA A 48 13.05 0.29 -6.42
N ASN A 49 12.47 1.12 -5.54
CA ASN A 49 13.22 2.08 -4.72
C ASN A 49 13.80 1.46 -3.42
N GLY A 50 13.51 0.18 -3.14
CA GLY A 50 13.94 -0.52 -1.93
C GLY A 50 13.36 0.05 -0.63
N ARG A 51 12.14 0.61 -0.66
CA ARG A 51 11.48 1.19 0.52
C ARG A 51 10.17 0.47 0.83
N ILE A 52 9.84 0.45 2.13
CA ILE A 52 8.54 0.05 2.65
C ILE A 52 7.65 1.29 2.83
N PRO A 53 6.31 1.14 2.82
CA PRO A 53 5.56 -0.09 2.51
C PRO A 53 5.54 -0.40 1.02
N ALA A 54 5.27 -1.67 0.70
CA ALA A 54 4.92 -2.14 -0.63
C ALA A 54 3.81 -3.19 -0.52
N ILE A 55 2.99 -3.34 -1.55
CA ILE A 55 1.96 -4.36 -1.62
C ILE A 55 2.07 -5.20 -2.89
N VAL A 56 1.51 -6.41 -2.81
CA VAL A 56 1.13 -7.20 -3.99
C VAL A 56 -0.36 -7.49 -3.88
N ASP A 57 -1.14 -6.98 -4.83
CA ASP A 57 -2.53 -7.38 -4.97
C ASP A 57 -2.60 -8.57 -5.93
N HIS A 58 -3.12 -9.70 -5.44
CA HIS A 58 -3.26 -10.92 -6.23
C HIS A 58 -4.54 -10.96 -7.09
N ALA A 59 -5.48 -10.03 -6.86
CA ALA A 59 -6.72 -9.90 -7.62
C ALA A 59 -7.05 -8.41 -7.92
N PRO A 60 -6.16 -7.70 -8.64
CA PRO A 60 -6.43 -6.34 -9.10
C PRO A 60 -7.61 -6.32 -10.07
N GLN A 61 -8.49 -5.31 -9.94
CA GLN A 61 -9.60 -5.15 -10.88
C GLN A 61 -9.06 -4.73 -12.26
N GLY A 62 -9.51 -5.40 -13.31
CA GLY A 62 -9.14 -5.07 -14.69
C GLY A 62 -7.76 -5.55 -15.16
N LEU A 63 -7.00 -6.26 -14.32
CA LEU A 63 -5.72 -6.87 -14.71
C LEU A 63 -5.79 -8.40 -14.56
N SER A 64 -5.09 -9.11 -15.43
CA SER A 64 -5.00 -10.58 -15.40
C SER A 64 -3.87 -11.12 -14.52
N GLU A 65 -2.94 -10.26 -14.11
CA GLU A 65 -1.75 -10.61 -13.34
C GLU A 65 -1.72 -9.82 -12.02
N PRO A 66 -1.02 -10.33 -10.98
CA PRO A 66 -0.83 -9.60 -9.73
C PRO A 66 -0.18 -8.23 -9.94
N LEU A 67 -0.61 -7.25 -9.15
CA LEU A 67 -0.10 -5.88 -9.19
C LEU A 67 0.86 -5.63 -8.04
N ASN A 68 2.12 -5.35 -8.36
CA ASN A 68 3.11 -4.85 -7.40
C ASN A 68 2.99 -3.33 -7.31
N LEU A 69 2.85 -2.79 -6.10
CA LEU A 69 2.75 -1.35 -5.87
C LEU A 69 3.60 -0.93 -4.67
N PHE A 70 4.38 0.13 -4.83
CA PHE A 70 5.17 0.78 -3.79
C PHE A 70 4.87 2.28 -3.79
N GLU A 71 5.43 3.03 -2.84
CA GLU A 71 5.03 4.40 -2.47
C GLU A 71 3.71 4.47 -1.70
N SER A 72 3.77 4.89 -0.43
CA SER A 72 2.59 4.86 0.45
C SER A 72 1.42 5.69 -0.07
N GLY A 73 1.67 6.83 -0.72
CA GLY A 73 0.60 7.66 -1.28
C GLY A 73 -0.14 6.98 -2.45
N ALA A 74 0.60 6.31 -3.33
CA ALA A 74 0.03 5.57 -4.45
C ALA A 74 -0.79 4.37 -3.94
N ILE A 75 -0.28 3.65 -2.93
CA ILE A 75 -0.99 2.54 -2.29
C ILE A 75 -2.29 3.01 -1.64
N LEU A 76 -2.27 4.12 -0.89
CA LEU A 76 -3.49 4.68 -0.28
C LEU A 76 -4.55 4.98 -1.34
N ASN A 77 -4.19 5.69 -2.41
CA ASN A 77 -5.12 6.01 -3.49
C ASN A 77 -5.65 4.75 -4.16
N TYR A 78 -4.79 3.77 -4.44
CA TYR A 78 -5.18 2.51 -5.06
C TYR A 78 -6.20 1.72 -4.23
N LEU A 79 -5.93 1.56 -2.93
CA LEU A 79 -6.81 0.79 -2.04
C LEU A 79 -8.15 1.51 -1.82
N ALA A 80 -8.10 2.82 -1.68
CA ALA A 80 -9.28 3.66 -1.52
C ALA A 80 -10.18 3.60 -2.78
N ASP A 81 -9.59 3.69 -3.97
CA ASP A 81 -10.29 3.55 -5.25
C ASP A 81 -10.86 2.13 -5.44
N LYS A 82 -10.05 1.09 -5.20
CA LYS A 82 -10.47 -0.33 -5.27
C LYS A 82 -11.69 -0.62 -4.41
N ALA A 83 -11.78 0.01 -3.24
CA ALA A 83 -12.88 -0.17 -2.30
C ALA A 83 -14.01 0.87 -2.46
N GLY A 84 -13.84 1.88 -3.32
CA GLY A 84 -14.80 2.98 -3.49
C GLY A 84 -15.03 3.80 -2.21
N ARG A 85 -14.03 3.92 -1.33
CA ARG A 85 -14.11 4.58 -0.02
C ARG A 85 -12.91 5.51 0.17
N PHE A 86 -13.03 6.54 1.01
CA PHE A 86 -11.95 7.48 1.36
C PHE A 86 -11.39 8.36 0.23
N LEU A 87 -11.93 8.27 -1.00
CA LEU A 87 -11.72 9.25 -2.07
C LEU A 87 -13.04 10.00 -2.37
N PRO A 88 -12.96 11.28 -2.76
CA PRO A 88 -14.13 12.02 -3.22
C PRO A 88 -14.67 11.45 -4.55
N ALA A 89 -15.99 11.55 -4.76
CA ALA A 89 -16.68 10.97 -5.91
C ALA A 89 -16.33 11.60 -7.27
N THR A 90 -15.74 12.80 -7.29
CA THR A 90 -15.34 13.51 -8.53
C THR A 90 -14.05 14.31 -8.33
N GLY A 91 -13.19 14.33 -9.36
CA GLY A 91 -11.84 14.87 -9.34
C GLY A 91 -11.68 16.32 -8.85
N HIS A 92 -10.55 16.57 -8.19
CA HIS A 92 -9.97 17.83 -7.72
C HIS A 92 -10.79 18.77 -6.82
N SER A 93 -12.11 18.63 -6.70
CA SER A 93 -12.87 19.38 -5.70
C SER A 93 -12.78 18.69 -4.34
N ALA A 94 -11.89 19.22 -3.50
CA ALA A 94 -11.68 18.90 -2.08
C ALA A 94 -10.60 17.86 -1.71
N CYS A 95 -9.43 17.88 -2.36
CA CYS A 95 -8.23 17.50 -1.61
C CYS A 95 -7.76 18.73 -0.82
N VAL A 96 -8.49 19.06 0.24
CA VAL A 96 -7.99 19.95 1.29
C VAL A 96 -7.74 19.04 2.48
N CYS A 97 -6.48 18.67 2.69
CA CYS A 97 -6.06 18.10 3.97
C CYS A 97 -6.08 19.23 4.99
N GLU A 98 -7.26 19.70 5.37
CA GLU A 98 -7.40 20.58 6.52
C GLU A 98 -7.21 19.71 7.75
N GLY A 99 -6.00 19.73 8.29
CA GLY A 99 -5.76 19.29 9.65
C GLY A 99 -6.47 20.21 10.64
N PRO A 100 -6.69 19.77 11.89
CA PRO A 100 -7.16 20.67 12.95
C PRO A 100 -6.20 21.85 13.16
#